data_AF-X5UXH9-F1
#
_entry.id   AF-X5UXH9-F1
#
_cell.length_a   1.000
_cell.length_b   1.000
_cell.length_c   1.000
_cell.angle_alpha   90.00
_cell.angle_beta   90.00
_cell.angle_gamma   90.00
#
_symmetry.space_group_name_H-M   'P 1'
#
loop_
_entity.id
_entity.type
_entity.pdbx_description
1 polymer ?
#
loop_
_entity_poly.entity_id
_entity_poly.type
_entity_poly.pdbx_seq_one_letter_code
_entity_poly.pdbx_strand_id
1 'polypeptide(L)'
;MEDPEGNVTVTLELLHNDPMLSVPLLVADDLEDVAADWRAWADAYRLQMLLIESDGIARTLEESLGAAIKALPAKDRRKGRVSTTRRPRFLARRRAGNLGLRLVIDGQEIISRE
;
A
#
# COMPACT_ATOMS: atom_id res chain seq x y z
N MET A 1 -29.83 -3.08 -13.41
CA MET A 1 -31.08 -3.83 -13.69
C MET A 1 -30.60 -5.10 -14.38
N GLU A 2 -30.81 -6.27 -13.80
CA GLU A 2 -30.30 -7.53 -14.34
C GLU A 2 -31.33 -8.09 -15.33
N ASP A 3 -30.89 -8.44 -16.54
CA ASP A 3 -31.76 -9.12 -17.51
C ASP A 3 -31.92 -10.62 -17.13
N PRO A 4 -32.89 -11.35 -17.71
CA PRO A 4 -33.10 -12.78 -17.43
C PRO A 4 -31.89 -13.67 -17.75
N GLU A 5 -30.95 -13.17 -18.56
CA GLU A 5 -29.70 -13.82 -18.95
C GLU A 5 -28.53 -13.56 -17.99
N GLY A 6 -28.69 -12.69 -16.98
CA GLY A 6 -27.68 -12.38 -15.97
C GLY A 6 -26.71 -11.26 -16.35
N ASN A 7 -27.01 -10.48 -17.40
CA ASN A 7 -26.20 -9.33 -17.78
C ASN A 7 -26.55 -8.14 -16.88
N VAL A 8 -25.51 -7.56 -16.29
CA VAL A 8 -25.62 -6.40 -15.41
C VAL A 8 -25.38 -5.15 -16.24
N THR A 9 -26.46 -4.44 -16.59
CA THR A 9 -26.32 -3.12 -17.22
C THR A 9 -25.97 -2.07 -16.16
N VAL A 10 -24.90 -1.33 -16.40
CA VAL A 10 -24.41 -0.23 -15.57
C VAL A 10 -24.67 1.09 -16.29
N THR A 11 -25.21 2.06 -15.55
CA THR A 11 -25.41 3.43 -16.04
C THR A 11 -24.40 4.35 -15.37
N LEU A 12 -23.65 5.08 -16.17
CA LEU A 12 -22.75 6.14 -15.73
C LEU A 12 -23.45 7.49 -15.85
N GLU A 13 -23.49 8.28 -14.78
CA GLU A 13 -24.17 9.56 -14.73
C GLU A 13 -23.27 10.67 -14.18
N LEU A 14 -23.45 11.89 -14.69
CA LEU A 14 -22.93 13.11 -14.07
C LEU A 14 -23.90 13.54 -12.97
N LEU A 15 -23.54 13.22 -11.72
CA LEU A 15 -24.40 13.47 -10.57
C LEU A 15 -24.43 14.96 -10.18
N HIS A 16 -25.63 15.51 -10.02
CA HIS A 16 -25.85 16.84 -9.46
C HIS A 16 -26.60 16.75 -8.12
N ASN A 17 -26.46 17.78 -7.26
CA ASN A 17 -27.17 17.81 -5.98
C ASN A 17 -28.70 17.91 -6.14
N ASP A 18 -29.14 18.53 -7.24
CA ASP A 18 -30.52 18.45 -7.72
C ASP A 18 -30.67 17.22 -8.63
N PRO A 19 -31.46 16.20 -8.25
CA PRO A 19 -31.65 14.99 -9.04
C PRO A 19 -32.20 15.23 -10.43
N MET A 20 -32.95 16.33 -10.66
CA MET A 20 -33.48 16.64 -12.00
C MET A 20 -32.41 17.16 -12.97
N LEU A 21 -31.23 17.52 -12.46
CA LEU A 21 -30.10 18.02 -13.24
C LEU A 21 -28.98 17.00 -13.41
N SER A 22 -29.14 15.78 -12.88
CA SER A 22 -28.23 14.67 -13.15
C SER A 22 -28.42 14.18 -14.59
N VAL A 23 -27.31 13.91 -15.29
CA VAL A 23 -27.33 13.58 -16.72
C VAL A 23 -26.65 12.24 -16.98
N PRO A 24 -27.30 11.28 -17.67
CA PRO A 24 -26.67 10.04 -18.06
C PRO A 24 -25.62 10.28 -19.15
N LEU A 25 -24.42 9.75 -18.95
CA LEU A 25 -23.31 9.83 -19.90
C LEU A 25 -23.23 8.57 -20.78
N LEU A 26 -23.43 7.39 -20.17
CA LEU A 26 -23.27 6.10 -20.82
C LEU A 26 -24.17 5.05 -20.16
N VAL A 27 -24.69 4.12 -20.97
CA VAL A 27 -25.33 2.88 -20.50
C VAL A 27 -24.68 1.74 -21.27
N ALA A 28 -24.07 0.80 -20.54
CA ALA A 28 -23.40 -0.35 -21.14
C ALA A 28 -23.47 -1.57 -20.22
N ASP A 29 -23.26 -2.74 -20.80
CA ASP A 29 -23.19 -4.06 -20.15
C ASP A 29 -21.75 -4.54 -19.93
N ASP A 30 -20.78 -3.99 -20.68
CA ASP A 30 -19.35 -4.22 -20.46
C ASP A 30 -18.78 -3.29 -19.37
N LEU A 31 -18.36 -3.89 -18.25
CA LEU A 31 -17.80 -3.17 -17.11
C LEU A 31 -16.43 -2.53 -17.42
N GLU A 32 -15.63 -3.12 -18.30
CA GLU A 32 -14.29 -2.63 -18.62
C GLU A 32 -14.37 -1.33 -19.43
N ASP A 33 -15.30 -1.27 -20.39
CA ASP A 33 -15.59 -0.08 -21.17
C ASP A 33 -16.16 1.04 -20.30
N VAL A 34 -17.10 0.73 -19.40
CA VAL A 34 -17.66 1.71 -18.45
C VAL A 34 -16.57 2.29 -17.55
N ALA A 35 -15.64 1.46 -17.07
CA ALA A 35 -14.55 1.92 -16.22
C ALA A 35 -13.58 2.85 -16.98
N ALA A 36 -13.29 2.54 -18.25
CA ALA A 36 -12.44 3.38 -19.10
C ALA A 36 -13.08 4.75 -19.37
N ASP A 37 -14.36 4.77 -19.74
CA ASP A 37 -15.09 6.01 -20.01
C ASP A 37 -15.29 6.84 -18.74
N TRP A 38 -15.60 6.21 -17.61
CA TRP A 38 -15.71 6.90 -16.33
C TRP A 38 -14.41 7.62 -15.96
N ARG A 39 -13.27 6.93 -16.14
CA ARG A 39 -11.95 7.51 -15.89
C ARG A 39 -11.67 8.68 -16.85
N ALA A 40 -11.96 8.52 -18.13
CA ALA A 40 -11.77 9.55 -19.14
C ALA A 40 -12.59 10.83 -18.83
N TRP A 41 -13.85 10.67 -18.44
CA TRP A 41 -14.71 11.79 -18.05
C TRP A 41 -14.26 12.48 -16.76
N ALA A 42 -13.86 11.70 -15.75
CA ALA A 42 -13.35 12.23 -14.49
C ALA A 42 -12.09 13.07 -14.71
N ASP A 43 -11.16 12.59 -15.54
CA ASP A 43 -9.94 13.32 -15.88
C ASP A 43 -10.23 14.57 -16.73
N ALA A 44 -11.15 14.49 -17.69
CA ALA A 44 -11.54 15.61 -18.56
C ALA A 44 -12.19 16.77 -17.79
N TYR A 45 -13.13 16.46 -16.88
CA TYR A 45 -13.82 17.47 -16.08
C TYR A 45 -13.14 17.77 -14.74
N ARG A 46 -12.06 17.04 -14.41
CA ARG A 46 -11.37 17.11 -13.11
C ARG A 46 -12.31 16.88 -11.92
N LEU A 47 -13.20 15.90 -12.06
CA LEU A 47 -14.19 15.54 -11.05
C LEU A 47 -13.77 14.28 -10.30
N GLN A 48 -14.23 14.16 -9.07
CA GLN A 48 -14.05 12.95 -8.28
C GLN A 48 -14.97 11.84 -8.79
N MET A 49 -14.44 10.63 -8.89
CA MET A 49 -15.22 9.43 -9.20
C MET A 49 -15.99 8.99 -7.94
N LEU A 50 -17.32 8.99 -8.04
CA LEU A 50 -18.25 8.59 -6.98
C LEU A 50 -19.03 7.31 -7.33
N LEU A 51 -19.21 6.43 -6.35
CA LEU A 51 -20.07 5.25 -6.43
C LEU A 51 -21.30 5.48 -5.53
N ILE A 52 -22.49 5.20 -6.05
CA ILE A 52 -23.73 5.21 -5.25
C ILE A 52 -23.95 3.80 -4.71
N GLU A 53 -23.87 3.63 -3.40
CA GLU A 53 -24.13 2.34 -2.74
C GLU A 53 -25.64 2.08 -2.59
N SER A 54 -26.03 0.89 -2.12
CA SER A 54 -27.44 0.49 -1.96
C SER A 54 -28.25 1.37 -0.99
N ASP A 55 -27.57 2.18 -0.19
CA ASP A 55 -28.15 3.17 0.71
C ASP A 55 -28.45 4.52 0.03
N GLY A 56 -28.09 4.67 -1.25
CA GLY A 56 -28.28 5.90 -2.03
C GLY A 56 -27.22 6.97 -1.75
N ILE A 57 -26.20 6.68 -0.95
CA ILE A 57 -25.15 7.64 -0.60
C ILE A 57 -24.03 7.54 -1.64
N ALA A 58 -23.70 8.67 -2.26
CA ALA A 58 -22.55 8.79 -3.13
C ALA A 58 -21.26 8.89 -2.30
N ARG A 59 -20.35 7.93 -2.48
CA ARG A 59 -19.05 7.88 -1.80
C ARG A 59 -17.93 7.86 -2.81
N THR A 60 -16.74 8.31 -2.44
CA THR A 60 -15.60 8.26 -3.36
C THR A 60 -15.22 6.82 -3.66
N LEU A 61 -14.69 6.59 -4.87
CA LEU A 61 -14.22 5.26 -5.26
C LEU A 61 -13.19 4.70 -4.25
N GLU A 62 -12.33 5.54 -3.68
CA GLU A 62 -11.35 5.12 -2.67
C GLU A 62 -12.00 4.66 -1.37
N GLU A 63 -13.06 5.33 -0.92
CA GLU A 63 -13.79 4.95 0.29
C GLU A 63 -14.57 3.64 0.08
N SER A 64 -15.27 3.49 -1.05
CA SER A 64 -15.99 2.27 -1.38
C SER A 64 -15.04 1.10 -1.62
N LEU A 65 -13.92 1.30 -2.34
CA LEU A 65 -12.91 0.27 -2.53
C LEU A 65 -12.18 -0.04 -1.22
N GLY A 66 -11.89 0.97 -0.40
CA GLY A 66 -11.29 0.79 0.93
C GLY A 66 -12.17 0.01 1.89
N ALA A 67 -13.49 0.23 1.85
CA ALA A 67 -14.47 -0.57 2.59
C ALA A 67 -14.52 -2.01 2.07
N ALA A 68 -14.55 -2.21 0.75
CA ALA A 68 -14.50 -3.54 0.13
C ALA A 68 -13.20 -4.30 0.48
N ILE A 69 -12.06 -3.62 0.43
CA ILE A 69 -10.75 -4.19 0.80
C ILE A 69 -10.70 -4.52 2.30
N LYS A 70 -11.26 -3.67 3.18
CA LYS A 70 -11.36 -3.96 4.61
C LYS A 70 -12.27 -5.14 4.92
N ALA A 71 -13.27 -5.40 4.09
CA ALA A 71 -14.15 -6.57 4.22
C ALA A 71 -13.46 -7.88 3.81
N LEU A 72 -12.37 -7.82 3.03
CA LEU A 72 -11.60 -9.00 2.69
C LEU A 72 -10.87 -9.55 3.93
N PRO A 73 -10.78 -10.88 4.09
CA PRO A 73 -10.03 -11.48 5.18
C PRO A 73 -8.57 -11.03 5.10
N ALA A 74 -7.99 -10.69 6.25
CA ALA A 74 -6.60 -10.23 6.34
C ALA A 74 -5.67 -11.25 5.69
N LYS A 75 -5.05 -10.87 4.56
CA LYS A 75 -4.14 -11.75 3.85
C LYS A 75 -2.90 -12.00 4.71
N ASP A 76 -2.69 -13.26 5.06
CA ASP A 76 -1.60 -13.63 5.95
C ASP A 76 -0.26 -13.23 5.32
N ARG A 77 0.55 -12.47 6.07
CA ARG A 77 1.83 -11.97 5.54
C ARG A 77 2.69 -13.17 5.22
N ARG A 78 3.14 -13.30 3.96
CA ARG A 78 4.01 -14.40 3.51
C ARG A 78 5.21 -14.48 4.47
N LYS A 79 5.19 -15.45 5.38
CA LYS A 79 6.31 -15.71 6.29
C LYS A 79 7.44 -16.19 5.39
N GLY A 80 8.40 -15.32 5.10
CA GLY A 80 9.60 -15.69 4.36
C GLY A 80 10.20 -16.92 5.01
N ARG A 81 10.67 -17.88 4.20
CA ARG A 81 11.36 -19.07 4.72
C ARG A 81 12.47 -18.60 5.66
N VAL A 82 12.49 -19.15 6.88
CA VAL A 82 13.62 -18.95 7.81
C VAL A 82 14.86 -19.40 7.05
N SER A 83 15.73 -18.45 6.70
CA SER A 83 17.00 -18.74 6.04
C SER A 83 17.90 -19.41 7.07
N THR A 84 17.87 -20.74 7.13
CA THR A 84 18.71 -21.56 8.01
C THR A 84 20.19 -21.51 7.60
N THR A 85 20.51 -20.87 6.47
CA THR A 85 21.84 -20.85 5.84
C THR A 85 22.71 -19.67 6.28
N ARG A 86 22.24 -18.76 7.14
CA ARG A 86 23.10 -17.67 7.62
C ARG A 86 24.22 -18.23 8.50
N ARG A 87 25.47 -18.20 8.01
CA ARG A 87 26.65 -18.59 8.78
C ARG A 87 26.70 -17.84 10.12
N PRO A 88 26.93 -18.53 11.25
CA PRO A 88 27.04 -17.89 12.55
C PRO A 88 28.13 -16.80 12.58
N ARG A 89 27.80 -15.63 13.15
CA ARG A 89 28.67 -14.44 13.15
C ARG A 89 30.02 -14.66 13.87
N PHE A 90 30.12 -15.64 14.76
CA PHE A 90 31.35 -15.93 15.49
C PHE A 90 32.47 -16.48 14.60
N LEU A 91 32.13 -17.15 13.49
CA LEU A 91 33.12 -17.65 12.52
C LEU A 91 33.77 -16.52 11.70
N ALA A 92 33.19 -15.32 11.71
CA ALA A 92 33.73 -14.13 11.04
C ALA A 92 34.57 -13.25 11.98
N ARG A 93 34.74 -13.63 13.26
CA ARG A 93 35.47 -12.81 14.23
C ARG A 93 36.98 -12.95 13.99
N ARG A 94 37.61 -11.90 13.46
CA ARG A 94 39.08 -11.79 13.46
C ARG A 94 39.55 -11.45 14.88
N ARG A 95 40.41 -12.31 15.46
CA ARG A 95 41.09 -12.01 16.72
C ARG A 95 42.28 -11.10 16.41
N ALA A 96 42.48 -10.06 17.21
CA ALA A 96 43.71 -9.26 17.11
C ALA A 96 44.92 -10.20 17.31
N GLY A 97 45.91 -10.09 16.44
CA GLY A 97 47.16 -10.85 16.58
C GLY A 97 47.92 -10.42 17.83
N ASN A 98 48.78 -11.30 18.34
CA ASN A 98 49.72 -10.94 19.39
C ASN A 98 50.90 -10.18 18.75
N LEU A 99 51.26 -9.02 19.29
CA LEU A 99 52.36 -8.21 18.80
C LEU A 99 53.74 -8.86 19.02
N GLY A 100 53.81 -9.93 19.82
CA GLY A 100 55.05 -10.68 20.09
C GLY A 100 56.07 -9.92 20.94
N LEU A 101 55.68 -8.76 21.48
CA LEU A 101 56.52 -7.89 22.28
C LEU A 101 56.10 -7.95 23.75
N ARG A 102 57.11 -8.00 24.64
CA ARG A 102 56.91 -7.86 26.08
C ARG A 102 57.06 -6.39 26.44
N LEU A 103 55.97 -5.75 26.86
CA LEU A 103 56.04 -4.39 27.39
C LEU A 103 56.79 -4.44 28.74
N VAL A 104 57.91 -3.74 28.83
CA VAL A 104 58.61 -3.48 30.09
C VAL A 104 58.42 -2.01 30.39
N ILE A 105 57.69 -1.72 31.46
CA ILE A 105 57.48 -0.35 31.93
C ILE A 105 58.54 -0.11 33.01
N ASP A 106 59.38 0.91 32.79
CA ASP A 106 60.30 1.44 33.78
C ASP A 106 59.98 2.92 34.00
N GLY A 107 60.22 3.43 35.21
CA GLY A 107 59.85 4.78 35.59
C GLY A 107 60.84 5.37 36.57
N GLN A 108 61.28 6.60 36.32
CA GLN A 108 62.01 7.42 37.27
C GLN A 108 61.08 8.47 37.89
N GLU A 109 61.15 8.63 39.20
CA GLU A 109 60.33 9.59 39.95
C GLU A 109 60.78 11.03 39.67
N ILE A 110 59.86 11.87 39.19
CA ILE A 110 60.17 13.22 38.67
C ILE A 110 59.86 14.33 39.72
N ILE A 111 59.26 14.00 40.86
CA ILE A 111 58.87 15.00 41.86
C ILE A 111 59.28 14.51 43.25
N SER A 112 60.47 14.89 43.71
CA SER A 112 60.85 14.80 45.12
C SER A 112 60.27 16.00 45.87
N ARG A 113 59.70 15.76 47.07
CA ARG A 113 59.40 16.82 48.04
C ARG A 113 60.52 16.85 49.06
N GLU A 114 61.39 17.85 49.00
CA GLU A 114 61.93 18.48 50.20
C GLU A 114 61.04 19.67 50.58
#